data_AF-A0A3R5YKK9-F1
#
_entry.id   AF-A0A3R5YKK9-F1
#
_cell.length_a   1.000
_cell.length_b   1.000
_cell.length_c   1.000
_cell.angle_alpha   90.00
_cell.angle_beta   90.00
_cell.angle_gamma   90.00
#
_symmetry.space_group_name_H-M   'P 1'
#
loop_
_entity.id
_entity.type
_entity.pdbx_description
1 polymer ?
#
loop_
_entity_poly.entity_id
_entity_poly.type
_entity_poly.pdbx_seq_one_letter_code
_entity_poly.pdbx_strand_id
1 'polypeptide(L)' 'MISIDTKRLHLLHKMASEWEFISFTECENIASIELLKKLGYKNLGYVPSLDSQAFGKWTTMDTEEEFAHLGK' A
#
# COMPACT_ATOMS: atom_id res chain seq x y z
N MET A 1 12.32 -7.84 -13.04
CA MET A 1 10.86 -7.96 -12.81
C MET A 1 10.66 -8.66 -11.47
N ILE A 2 10.38 -7.91 -10.40
CA ILE A 2 10.09 -8.50 -9.09
C ILE A 2 8.66 -9.06 -9.20
N SER A 3 8.55 -10.37 -9.35
CA SER A 3 7.24 -11.03 -9.31
C SER A 3 6.81 -11.09 -7.84
N ILE A 4 5.95 -10.15 -7.42
CA ILE A 4 5.28 -10.25 -6.12
C ILE A 4 4.26 -11.37 -6.26
N ASP A 5 4.67 -12.59 -5.90
CA ASP A 5 3.78 -13.74 -5.84
C ASP A 5 2.76 -13.50 -4.72
N THR A 6 1.47 -13.46 -5.07
CA THR A 6 0.35 -13.31 -4.13
C THR A 6 0.40 -14.35 -3.00
N LYS A 7 0.99 -15.53 -3.24
CA LYS A 7 1.21 -16.57 -2.23
C LYS A 7 2.16 -16.12 -1.12
N ARG A 8 3.20 -15.37 -1.46
CA ARG A 8 4.16 -14.86 -0.46
C ARG A 8 3.52 -13.78 0.41
N LEU A 9 2.72 -12.91 -0.21
CA LEU A 9 1.98 -11.88 0.52
C LEU A 9 0.98 -12.52 1.52
N HIS A 10 0.27 -13.57 1.09
CA HIS A 10 -0.64 -14.32 1.97
C HIS A 10 0.09 -15.04 3.12
N LEU A 11 1.23 -15.66 2.82
CA LEU A 11 2.04 -16.32 3.85
C LEU A 11 2.55 -15.32 4.89
N LEU A 12 3.02 -14.16 4.43
CA LEU A 12 3.53 -13.11 5.32
C LEU A 12 2.42 -12.58 6.24
N HIS A 13 1.22 -12.34 5.72
CA HIS A 13 0.08 -11.95 6.55
C HIS A 13 -0.36 -13.04 7.52
N LYS A 14 -0.27 -14.33 7.13
CA LYS A 14 -0.54 -15.43 8.07
C LYS A 14 0.45 -15.44 9.24
N MET A 15 1.72 -15.08 8.99
CA MET A 15 2.77 -15.04 10.02
C MET A 15 2.71 -13.76 10.87
N ALA A 16 2.21 -12.66 10.30
CA ALA A 16 2.11 -11.37 10.95
C ALA A 16 0.73 -10.76 10.66
N SER A 17 -0.32 -11.38 11.21
CA SER A 17 -1.71 -10.98 10.95
C SER A 17 -2.08 -9.62 11.53
N GLU A 18 -1.31 -9.17 12.52
CA GLU A 18 -1.46 -7.87 13.18
C GLU A 18 -0.74 -6.74 12.43
N TRP A 19 0.02 -7.05 11.38
CA TRP A 19 0.81 -6.05 10.66
C TRP A 19 0.03 -5.48 9.48
N GLU A 20 0.15 -4.17 9.32
CA GLU A 20 -0.34 -3.44 8.17
C GLU A 20 0.73 -3.40 7.08
N PHE A 21 0.28 -3.36 5.81
CA PHE A 21 1.18 -3.35 4.67
C PHE A 21 1.01 -2.05 3.91
N ILE A 22 2.02 -1.18 4.01
CA ILE A 22 2.06 0.10 3.33
C ILE A 22 3.11 0.07 2.22
N SER A 23 2.75 0.56 1.04
CA SER A 23 3.64 0.71 -0.10
C SER A 23 3.57 2.14 -0.61
N PHE A 24 4.73 2.78 -0.71
CA PHE A 24 4.88 4.07 -1.36
C PHE A 24 5.31 3.84 -2.80
N THR A 25 4.63 4.51 -3.73
CA THR A 25 4.90 4.38 -5.15
C THR A 25 4.86 5.77 -5.78
N GLU A 26 5.92 6.12 -6.51
CA GLU A 26 5.97 7.35 -7.32
C GLU A 26 4.74 7.46 -8.23
N CYS A 27 4.22 8.67 -8.39
CA CYS A 27 2.99 8.93 -9.15
C CYS A 27 3.11 8.51 -10.62
N GLU A 28 4.31 8.55 -11.19
CA GLU A 28 4.61 8.20 -12.57
C GLU A 28 4.74 6.68 -12.77
N ASN A 29 4.87 5.90 -11.69
CA ASN A 29 5.07 4.46 -11.77
C ASN A 29 3.74 3.71 -11.94
N ILE A 30 3.10 3.96 -13.09
CA ILE A 30 1.77 3.43 -13.44
C ILE A 30 1.73 1.90 -13.36
N ALA A 31 2.81 1.21 -13.76
CA ALA A 31 2.88 -0.25 -13.72
C ALA A 31 2.76 -0.79 -12.29
N SER A 32 3.43 -0.16 -11.33
CA SER A 32 3.38 -0.57 -9.91
C SER A 32 2.04 -0.21 -9.30
N ILE A 33 1.49 0.97 -9.63
CA ILE A 33 0.14 1.39 -9.19
C ILE A 33 -0.92 0.37 -9.62
N GLU A 34 -0.93 -0.02 -10.90
CA GLU A 34 -1.89 -0.99 -11.42
C GLU A 34 -1.70 -2.39 -10.84
N LEU A 35 -0.46 -2.78 -10.54
CA LEU A 35 -0.18 -4.02 -9.83
C LEU A 35 -0.76 -4.00 -8.41
N LEU A 36 -0.54 -2.92 -7.65
CA LEU A 36 -1.03 -2.79 -6.28
C LEU A 36 -2.57 -2.84 -6.23
N LYS A 37 -3.25 -2.17 -7.15
CA LYS A 37 -4.71 -2.27 -7.32
C LYS A 37 -5.16 -3.71 -7.59
N LYS A 38 -4.49 -4.42 -8.52
CA LYS A 38 -4.78 -5.84 -8.80
C LYS A 38 -4.53 -6.76 -7.60
N LEU A 39 -3.55 -6.42 -6.77
CA LEU A 39 -3.25 -7.12 -5.53
C LEU A 39 -4.23 -6.77 -4.38
N GLY A 40 -5.17 -5.85 -4.60
CA GLY A 40 -6.19 -5.46 -3.61
C GLY A 40 -5.69 -4.49 -2.55
N TYR A 41 -4.64 -3.71 -2.85
CA TYR A 41 -4.26 -2.58 -2.01
C TYR A 41 -5.23 -1.42 -2.25
N LYS A 42 -5.60 -0.74 -1.16
CA LYS A 42 -6.37 0.50 -1.17
C LYS A 42 -5.43 1.68 -1.39
N ASN A 43 -5.87 2.68 -2.13
CA ASN A 43 -5.16 3.95 -2.17
C ASN A 43 -5.45 4.73 -0.88
N LEU A 44 -4.41 5.13 -0.15
CA LEU A 44 -4.51 5.87 1.11
C LEU A 44 -4.37 7.38 0.95
N GLY A 45 -3.77 7.84 -0.16
CA GLY A 45 -3.53 9.26 -0.40
C GLY A 45 -2.12 9.55 -0.89
N TYR A 46 -1.91 10.78 -1.34
CA TYR A 46 -0.59 11.27 -1.73
C TYR A 46 0.15 11.76 -0.49
N VAL A 47 1.45 11.48 -0.41
CA VAL A 47 2.31 11.84 0.71
C VAL A 47 3.36 12.83 0.21
N PRO A 48 3.18 14.15 0.45
CA PRO A 48 4.05 15.17 -0.12
C PRO A 48 5.53 15.04 0.26
N SER A 49 5.82 14.58 1.49
CA SER A 49 7.19 14.43 1.97
C SER A 49 7.99 13.37 1.22
N LEU A 50 7.32 12.43 0.55
CA LEU A 50 7.93 11.34 -0.21
C LEU A 50 7.66 11.45 -1.71
N ASP A 51 6.93 12.49 -2.14
CA ASP A 51 6.45 12.66 -3.52
C ASP A 51 5.86 11.37 -4.11
N SER A 52 5.05 10.67 -3.31
CA SER A 52 4.60 9.32 -3.63
C SER A 52 3.14 9.12 -3.23
N GLN A 53 2.46 8.25 -3.98
CA GLN A 53 1.16 7.72 -3.59
C GLN A 53 1.34 6.56 -2.59
N ALA A 54 0.63 6.62 -1.47
CA ALA A 54 0.59 5.55 -0.49
C ALA A 54 -0.54 4.56 -0.79
N PHE A 55 -0.23 3.27 -0.70
CA PHE A 55 -1.15 2.16 -0.86
C PHE A 55 -1.10 1.24 0.35
N GLY A 56 -2.27 0.88 0.88
CA GLY A 56 -2.43 0.08 2.09
C GLY A 56 -3.13 -1.26 1.84
N LYS A 57 -2.73 -2.30 2.57
CA LYS A 57 -3.47 -3.56 2.65
C LYS A 57 -3.49 -4.07 4.08
N TRP A 58 -4.64 -4.63 4.48
CA TRP A 58 -4.94 -5.01 5.86
C TRP A 58 -4.74 -3.86 6.85
N THR A 59 -5.03 -2.64 6.39
CA THR A 59 -4.96 -1.42 7.17
C THR A 59 -6.13 -1.33 8.15
N THR A 60 -5.84 -0.72 9.29
CA THR A 60 -6.75 -0.30 10.35
C THR A 60 -7.36 1.06 10.01
N MET A 61 -8.46 1.40 10.68
CA MET A 61 -9.09 2.70 10.49
C MET A 61 -8.17 3.86 10.91
N ASP A 62 -7.44 3.69 12.02
CA ASP A 62 -6.53 4.71 12.54
C ASP A 62 -5.46 5.09 11.50
N THR A 63 -4.85 4.09 10.86
CA THR A 63 -3.87 4.31 9.79
C THR A 63 -4.51 4.95 8.55
N GLU A 64 -5.69 4.50 8.13
CA GLU A 64 -6.42 5.11 7.01
C GLU A 64 -6.74 6.60 7.29
N GLU A 65 -7.11 6.96 8.52
CA GLU A 65 -7.34 8.34 8.93
C GLU A 65 -6.04 9.16 8.99
N GLU A 66 -4.93 8.59 9.47
CA GLU A 66 -3.64 9.28 9.47
C GLU A 66 -3.24 9.71 8.06
N PHE A 67 -3.31 8.80 7.08
CA PHE A 67 -3.00 9.13 5.68
C PHE A 67 -3.98 10.12 5.06
N ALA A 68 -5.27 10.09 5.44
CA ALA A 68 -6.24 11.08 4.98
C ALA A 68 -5.91 12.51 5.46
N HIS A 69 -5.21 12.66 6.58
CA HIS A 69 -4.74 13.95 7.07
C HIS A 69 -3.44 14.41 6.41
N LEU A 70 -2.60 13.49 5.93
CA LEU A 70 -1.33 13.81 5.25
C LEU A 70 -1.51 14.40 3.84
N GLY A 71 -2.67 14.17 3.22
CA GLY A 71 -3.00 14.69 1.88
C GLY A 71 -3.58 16.11 1.85
N LYS A 72 -3.55 16.85 2.98
CA LYS A 72 -4.00 18.24 3.10
C LYS A 72 -2.81 19.20 3.15
#